data_AF-A0A931SQF6-F1
#
_entry.id   AF-A0A931SQF6-F1
#
_cell.length_a   1.000
_cell.length_b   1.000
_cell.length_c   1.000
_cell.angle_alpha   90.00
_cell.angle_beta   90.00
_cell.angle_gamma   90.00
#
_symmetry.space_group_name_H-M   'P 1'
#
loop_
_entity.id
_entity.type
_entity.pdbx_description
1 polymer ?
#
loop_
_entity_poly.entity_id
_entity_poly.type
_entity_poly.pdbx_seq_one_letter_code
_entity_poly.pdbx_strand_id
1 'polypeptide(L)'
;MHRDLLRVIDANYNRAKEAIRVVEDIARFHFRDGRLTGRFKRVRHDLTKAFLGFKVPDRLLVEARNSEEDVGRSGLIRDKKKPRWKDLLVSNLKRAEEASRVLEEFSKMAAPARTASFQRIRFRLYELEKESLRKF
;
A
#
# COMPACT_ATOMS: atom_id res chain seq x y z
N MET A 1 -12.91 12.38 -14.12
CA MET A 1 -12.85 11.80 -12.76
C MET A 1 -12.82 12.96 -11.78
N HIS A 2 -13.62 12.96 -10.71
CA HIS A 2 -13.67 14.07 -9.75
C HIS A 2 -12.35 14.21 -8.97
N ARG A 3 -11.98 15.44 -8.58
CA ARG A 3 -10.72 15.73 -7.87
C ARG A 3 -10.55 14.91 -6.59
N ASP A 4 -11.62 14.73 -5.82
CA ASP A 4 -11.56 13.98 -4.56
C ASP A 4 -11.30 12.48 -4.79
N LEU A 5 -11.87 11.91 -5.84
CA LEU A 5 -11.62 10.53 -6.23
C LEU A 5 -10.15 10.32 -6.65
N LEU A 6 -9.59 11.28 -7.40
CA LEU A 6 -8.18 11.27 -7.78
C LEU A 6 -7.26 11.34 -6.55
N ARG A 7 -7.58 12.19 -5.57
CA ARG A 7 -6.84 12.29 -4.30
C ARG A 7 -6.86 10.98 -3.52
N VAL A 8 -8.03 10.36 -3.39
CA VAL A 8 -8.16 9.08 -2.67
C VAL A 8 -7.34 7.99 -3.36
N ILE A 9 -7.40 7.89 -4.69
CA ILE A 9 -6.67 6.89 -5.46
C ILE A 9 -5.15 7.11 -5.35
N ASP A 10 -4.66 8.33 -5.56
CA ASP A 10 -3.23 8.66 -5.43
C ASP A 10 -2.70 8.40 -4.03
N ALA A 11 -3.38 8.92 -3.00
CA ALA A 11 -2.94 8.79 -1.61
C ALA A 11 -2.85 7.32 -1.17
N ASN A 12 -3.85 6.50 -1.51
CA ASN A 12 -3.84 5.09 -1.11
C ASN A 12 -2.90 4.24 -1.97
N TYR A 13 -2.69 4.57 -3.24
CA TYR A 13 -1.63 3.93 -4.03
C TYR A 13 -0.24 4.17 -3.43
N ASN A 14 0.07 5.42 -3.06
CA ASN A 14 1.36 5.76 -2.46
C ASN A 14 1.54 5.08 -1.10
N ARG A 15 0.53 5.13 -0.21
CA ARG A 15 0.55 4.44 1.09
C ARG A 15 0.79 2.94 0.95
N ALA A 16 0.08 2.27 0.05
CA ALA A 16 0.27 0.85 -0.19
C ALA A 16 1.69 0.55 -0.70
N LYS A 17 2.16 1.33 -1.69
CA LYS A 17 3.48 1.14 -2.31
C LYS A 17 4.62 1.33 -1.32
N GLU A 18 4.58 2.37 -0.50
CA GLU A 18 5.57 2.64 0.54
C GLU A 18 5.57 1.55 1.62
N ALA A 19 4.39 1.16 2.09
CA ALA A 19 4.27 0.13 3.09
C ALA A 19 4.79 -1.23 2.60
N ILE A 20 4.47 -1.61 1.35
CA ILE A 20 5.02 -2.82 0.72
C ILE A 20 6.54 -2.73 0.57
N ARG A 21 7.08 -1.55 0.24
CA ARG A 21 8.53 -1.35 0.10
C ARG A 21 9.27 -1.59 1.42
N VAL A 22 8.72 -1.12 2.54
CA VAL A 22 9.29 -1.35 3.87
C VAL A 22 9.37 -2.85 4.17
N VAL A 23 8.29 -3.60 3.96
CA VAL A 23 8.25 -5.04 4.29
C VAL A 23 9.06 -5.88 3.30
N GLU A 24 9.19 -5.45 2.04
CA GLU A 24 10.12 -6.01 1.06
C GLU A 24 11.57 -5.88 1.55
N ASP A 25 11.95 -4.72 2.10
CA ASP A 25 13.29 -4.49 2.63
C ASP A 25 13.53 -5.24 3.95
N ILE A 26 12.52 -5.41 4.81
CA ILE A 26 12.62 -6.30 5.98
C ILE A 26 12.87 -7.74 5.52
N ALA A 27 12.12 -8.24 4.54
CA ALA A 27 12.33 -9.57 3.98
C ALA A 27 13.74 -9.74 3.38
N ARG A 28 14.23 -8.69 2.70
CA ARG A 28 15.54 -8.69 2.04
C ARG A 28 16.71 -8.62 3.01
N PHE A 29 16.65 -7.73 3.99
CA PHE A 29 17.81 -7.38 4.81
C PHE A 29 17.77 -8.01 6.20
N HIS A 30 16.59 -8.08 6.83
CA HIS A 30 16.45 -8.68 8.15
C HIS A 30 16.27 -10.21 8.04
N PHE A 31 15.31 -10.69 7.25
CA PHE A 31 15.09 -12.13 7.09
C PHE A 31 16.07 -12.79 6.12
N ARG A 32 16.71 -12.01 5.23
CA ARG A 32 17.59 -12.50 4.15
C ARG A 32 16.91 -13.60 3.31
N ASP A 33 15.60 -13.47 3.11
CA ASP A 33 14.77 -14.46 2.43
C ASP A 33 14.45 -13.99 1.00
N GLY A 34 15.15 -14.55 0.02
CA GLY A 34 14.97 -14.22 -1.39
C GLY A 34 13.58 -14.57 -1.93
N ARG A 35 12.92 -15.60 -1.38
CA ARG A 35 11.58 -16.00 -1.78
C ARG A 35 10.55 -14.98 -1.30
N LEU A 36 10.58 -14.60 -0.03
CA LEU A 36 9.69 -13.57 0.53
C LEU A 36 9.92 -12.21 -0.15
N THR A 37 11.18 -11.82 -0.35
CA THR A 37 11.55 -10.60 -1.08
C THR A 37 10.91 -10.59 -2.47
N GLY A 38 11.06 -11.69 -3.23
CA GLY A 38 10.46 -11.82 -4.55
C GLY A 38 8.94 -11.76 -4.56
N ARG A 39 8.29 -12.29 -3.51
CA ARG A 39 6.81 -12.21 -3.39
C ARG A 39 6.34 -10.79 -3.08
N PHE A 40 6.97 -10.07 -2.16
CA PHE A 40 6.64 -8.66 -1.91
C PHE A 40 6.89 -7.78 -3.12
N LYS A 41 8.01 -7.99 -3.82
CA LYS A 41 8.30 -7.31 -5.09
C LYS A 41 7.21 -7.56 -6.13
N ARG A 42 6.73 -8.80 -6.27
CA ARG A 42 5.61 -9.13 -7.17
C ARG A 42 4.33 -8.40 -6.77
N VAL A 43 3.98 -8.36 -5.48
CA VAL A 43 2.82 -7.61 -4.99
C VAL A 43 2.92 -6.11 -5.34
N ARG A 44 4.10 -5.49 -5.17
CA ARG A 44 4.35 -4.10 -5.57
C ARG A 44 4.20 -3.85 -7.07
N HIS A 45 4.66 -4.79 -7.90
CA HIS A 45 4.48 -4.73 -9.35
C HIS A 45 3.01 -4.86 -9.76
N ASP A 46 2.29 -5.81 -9.17
CA ASP A 46 0.88 -6.03 -9.45
C ASP A 46 0.01 -4.84 -8.99
N LEU A 47 0.35 -4.22 -7.86
CA LEU A 47 -0.25 -2.96 -7.42
C LEU A 47 -0.08 -1.85 -8.46
N THR A 48 1.13 -1.70 -8.99
CA THR A 48 1.41 -0.69 -10.03
C THR A 48 0.63 -0.97 -11.31
N LYS A 49 0.56 -2.23 -11.75
CA LYS A 49 -0.25 -2.63 -12.92
C LYS A 49 -1.74 -2.37 -12.70
N ALA A 50 -2.27 -2.67 -11.52
CA ALA A 50 -3.66 -2.40 -11.17
C ALA A 50 -3.96 -0.89 -11.18
N PHE A 51 -3.04 -0.09 -10.62
CA PHE A 51 -3.13 1.36 -10.57
C PHE A 51 -3.12 2.01 -11.97
N LEU A 52 -2.19 1.62 -12.85
CA LEU A 52 -2.17 2.11 -14.23
C LEU A 52 -3.48 1.82 -14.98
N GLY A 53 -4.25 0.84 -14.49
CA GLY A 53 -5.59 0.53 -14.94
C GLY A 53 -6.63 1.64 -14.76
N PHE A 54 -6.40 2.61 -13.87
CA PHE A 54 -7.24 3.80 -13.74
C PHE A 54 -7.08 4.77 -14.92
N LYS A 55 -6.03 4.61 -15.74
CA LYS A 55 -5.73 5.44 -16.92
C LYS A 55 -5.75 6.96 -16.63
N VAL A 56 -5.29 7.34 -15.43
CA VAL A 56 -5.15 8.75 -15.04
C VAL A 56 -3.73 9.20 -15.37
N PRO A 57 -3.54 10.30 -16.11
CA PRO A 57 -2.24 10.92 -16.29
C PRO A 57 -1.60 11.35 -14.96
N ASP A 58 -0.30 11.10 -14.79
CA ASP A 58 0.44 11.45 -13.57
C ASP A 58 0.30 12.92 -13.18
N ARG A 59 0.26 13.82 -14.17
CA ARG A 59 0.05 15.26 -13.97
C ARG A 59 -1.24 15.57 -13.20
N LEU A 60 -2.35 14.92 -13.55
CA LEU A 60 -3.64 15.16 -12.89
C LEU A 60 -3.67 14.64 -11.45
N LEU A 61 -2.92 13.57 -11.17
CA LEU A 61 -2.78 13.06 -9.81
C LEU A 61 -2.01 14.06 -8.94
N VAL A 62 -0.91 14.61 -9.46
CA VAL A 62 -0.11 15.61 -8.75
C VAL A 62 -0.89 16.90 -8.53
N GLU A 63 -1.59 17.41 -9.54
CA GLU A 63 -2.44 18.62 -9.43
C GLU A 63 -3.62 18.42 -8.44
N ALA A 64 -4.11 17.19 -8.31
CA ALA A 64 -5.17 16.88 -7.37
C ALA A 64 -4.69 16.87 -5.91
N ARG A 65 -3.39 16.64 -5.63
CA ARG A 65 -2.85 16.61 -4.26
C ARG A 65 -3.10 17.92 -3.54
N ASN A 66 -3.44 17.81 -2.27
CA ASN A 66 -3.60 18.95 -1.39
C ASN A 66 -3.24 18.53 0.04
N SER A 67 -1.97 18.16 0.24
CA SER A 67 -1.47 17.67 1.52
C SER A 67 -1.38 18.75 2.60
N GLU A 68 -1.42 20.03 2.22
CA GLU A 68 -1.42 21.19 3.15
C GLU A 68 -2.75 21.35 3.86
N GLU A 69 -3.85 21.06 3.18
CA GLU A 69 -5.21 21.17 3.72
C GLU A 69 -5.80 19.80 4.11
N ASP A 70 -5.01 18.71 4.05
CA ASP A 70 -5.47 17.37 4.44
C ASP A 70 -5.76 17.30 5.95
N VAL A 71 -7.02 17.08 6.29
CA VAL A 71 -7.47 16.81 7.67
C VAL A 71 -6.75 15.57 8.19
N GLY A 72 -5.99 15.72 9.28
CA GLY A 72 -5.16 14.66 9.86
C GLY A 72 -3.66 14.78 9.61
N ARG A 73 -3.18 15.85 8.93
CA ARG A 73 -1.75 16.17 8.79
C ARG A 73 -1.03 16.29 10.15
N SER A 74 -1.71 16.80 11.17
CA SER A 74 -1.19 16.97 12.54
C SER A 74 -1.22 15.66 13.36
N GLY A 75 -0.79 14.56 12.76
CA GLY A 75 -0.55 13.31 13.49
C GLY A 75 0.61 13.50 14.45
N LEU A 76 0.29 13.70 15.74
CA LEU A 76 1.25 13.79 16.84
C LEU A 76 2.33 12.70 16.71
N ILE A 77 3.60 13.11 16.64
CA ILE A 77 4.73 12.24 16.97
C ILE A 77 4.58 11.95 18.46
N ARG A 78 3.76 10.96 18.81
CA ARG A 78 3.71 10.46 20.18
C ARG A 78 5.07 9.82 20.46
N ASP A 79 5.61 10.07 21.65
CA ASP A 79 6.73 9.33 22.22
C ASP A 79 6.42 7.83 22.20
N LYS A 80 6.76 7.18 21.09
CA LYS A 80 6.62 5.75 20.91
C LYS A 80 7.98 5.15 21.19
N LYS A 81 8.00 4.16 22.09
CA LYS A 81 9.14 3.26 22.28
C LYS A 81 9.71 2.87 20.91
N LYS A 82 11.05 2.80 20.81
CA LYS A 82 11.74 2.36 19.59
C LYS A 82 11.09 1.07 19.05
N PRO A 83 10.53 1.07 17.84
CA PRO A 83 9.81 -0.09 17.31
C PRO A 83 10.79 -1.23 17.02
N ARG A 84 10.38 -2.48 17.29
CA ARG A 84 11.14 -3.67 16.90
C ARG A 84 10.82 -4.06 15.45
N TRP A 85 11.63 -4.95 14.87
CA TRP A 85 11.41 -5.48 13.52
C TRP A 85 9.99 -6.01 13.29
N LYS A 86 9.44 -6.77 14.24
CA LYS A 86 8.06 -7.29 14.18
C LYS A 86 7.02 -6.18 14.15
N ASP A 87 7.22 -5.12 14.94
CA ASP A 87 6.29 -4.00 15.02
C ASP A 87 6.28 -3.21 13.69
N LEU A 88 7.45 -3.00 13.08
CA LEU A 88 7.58 -2.39 11.75
C LEU A 88 6.94 -3.24 10.65
N LEU A 89 7.16 -4.56 10.68
CA LEU A 89 6.58 -5.48 9.70
C LEU A 89 5.04 -5.44 9.76
N VAL A 90 4.47 -5.68 10.94
CA VAL A 90 3.01 -5.78 11.11
C VAL A 90 2.33 -4.46 10.78
N SER A 91 2.84 -3.33 11.30
CA SER A 91 2.22 -2.02 11.04
C SER A 91 2.22 -1.64 9.55
N ASN A 92 3.27 -1.98 8.80
CA ASN A 92 3.31 -1.72 7.36
C ASN A 92 2.46 -2.72 6.56
N LEU A 93 2.40 -4.00 6.94
CA LEU A 93 1.46 -4.94 6.31
C LEU A 93 0.01 -4.48 6.47
N LYS A 94 -0.40 -4.09 7.68
CA LYS A 94 -1.76 -3.56 7.93
C LYS A 94 -2.06 -2.31 7.11
N ARG A 95 -1.11 -1.38 7.04
CA ARG A 95 -1.25 -0.19 6.19
C ARG A 95 -1.41 -0.54 4.71
N ALA A 96 -0.65 -1.51 4.20
CA ALA A 96 -0.78 -1.97 2.83
C ALA A 96 -2.13 -2.65 2.56
N GLU A 97 -2.62 -3.46 3.51
CA GLU A 97 -3.92 -4.13 3.43
C GLU A 97 -5.08 -3.13 3.41
N GLU A 98 -5.08 -2.16 4.32
CA GLU A 98 -6.07 -1.08 4.41
C GLU A 98 -6.08 -0.23 3.14
N ALA A 99 -4.90 0.23 2.69
CA ALA A 99 -4.78 1.02 1.48
C ALA A 99 -5.26 0.24 0.24
N SER A 100 -4.96 -1.06 0.17
CA SER A 100 -5.47 -1.93 -0.91
C SER A 100 -6.99 -2.11 -0.84
N ARG A 101 -7.57 -2.16 0.36
CA ARG A 101 -9.03 -2.21 0.56
C ARG A 101 -9.71 -0.94 0.07
N VAL A 102 -9.13 0.23 0.33
CA VAL A 102 -9.64 1.50 -0.18
C VAL A 102 -9.57 1.52 -1.71
N LEU A 103 -8.44 1.14 -2.31
CA LEU A 103 -8.31 1.07 -3.77
C LEU A 103 -9.30 0.09 -4.40
N GLU A 104 -9.56 -1.05 -3.76
CA GLU A 104 -10.58 -2.02 -4.17
C GLU A 104 -11.96 -1.39 -4.25
N GLU A 105 -12.41 -0.71 -3.19
CA GLU A 105 -13.73 -0.08 -3.14
C GLU A 105 -13.86 1.08 -4.14
N PHE A 106 -12.90 2.00 -4.17
CA PHE A 106 -12.95 3.15 -5.07
C PHE A 106 -12.76 2.76 -6.54
N SER A 107 -12.11 1.62 -6.82
CA SER A 107 -12.04 1.09 -8.19
C SER A 107 -13.38 0.61 -8.73
N LYS A 108 -14.36 0.25 -7.90
CA LYS A 108 -15.72 -0.05 -8.37
C LYS A 108 -16.39 1.13 -9.07
N MET A 109 -16.02 2.35 -8.68
CA MET A 109 -16.53 3.58 -9.30
C MET A 109 -15.65 4.02 -10.48
N ALA A 110 -14.33 3.98 -10.31
CA ALA A 110 -13.40 4.61 -11.25
C ALA A 110 -12.86 3.68 -12.34
N ALA A 111 -12.72 2.39 -12.04
CA ALA A 111 -12.17 1.37 -12.93
C ALA A 111 -12.63 -0.05 -12.54
N PRO A 112 -13.92 -0.41 -12.76
CA PRO A 112 -14.50 -1.67 -12.27
C PRO A 112 -13.71 -2.92 -12.68
N ALA A 113 -13.09 -2.90 -13.88
CA ALA A 113 -12.23 -3.96 -14.38
C ALA A 113 -10.97 -4.22 -13.52
N ARG A 114 -10.62 -3.32 -12.60
CA ARG A 114 -9.45 -3.41 -11.71
C ARG A 114 -9.80 -3.84 -10.29
N THR A 115 -11.08 -3.86 -9.91
CA THR A 115 -11.54 -4.26 -8.57
C THR A 115 -10.99 -5.62 -8.13
N ALA A 116 -11.12 -6.64 -8.98
CA ALA A 116 -10.60 -7.99 -8.69
C ALA A 116 -9.06 -8.02 -8.54
N SER A 117 -8.34 -7.04 -9.11
CA SER A 117 -6.89 -6.97 -8.94
C SER A 117 -6.51 -6.46 -7.56
N PHE A 118 -7.15 -5.39 -7.07
CA PHE A 118 -6.92 -4.87 -5.72
C PHE A 118 -7.36 -5.86 -4.64
N GLN A 119 -8.47 -6.56 -4.85
CA GLN A 119 -8.92 -7.64 -3.98
C GLN A 119 -7.86 -8.76 -3.87
N ARG A 120 -7.35 -9.25 -5.02
CA ARG A 120 -6.28 -10.28 -5.03
C ARG A 120 -4.99 -9.81 -4.35
N ILE A 121 -4.61 -8.55 -4.54
CA ILE A 121 -3.46 -7.95 -3.85
C ILE A 121 -3.67 -8.00 -2.34
N ARG A 122 -4.84 -7.58 -1.85
CA ARG A 122 -5.17 -7.59 -0.42
C ARG A 122 -5.10 -9.00 0.18
N PHE A 123 -5.67 -10.00 -0.48
CA PHE A 123 -5.58 -11.39 0.00
C PHE A 123 -4.14 -11.93 0.02
N ARG A 124 -3.33 -11.59 -0.98
CA ARG A 124 -1.90 -11.97 -0.98
C ARG A 124 -1.13 -11.30 0.15
N LEU A 125 -1.49 -10.09 0.54
CA LEU A 125 -0.90 -9.43 1.71
C LEU A 125 -1.23 -10.18 3.00
N TYR A 126 -2.46 -10.66 3.18
CA TYR A 126 -2.82 -11.50 4.34
C TYR A 126 -2.02 -12.81 4.40
N GLU A 127 -1.81 -13.46 3.26
CA GLU A 127 -0.97 -14.67 3.20
C GLU A 127 0.48 -14.38 3.57
N LEU A 128 1.04 -13.30 3.01
CA LEU A 128 2.40 -12.87 3.27
C LEU A 128 2.60 -12.41 4.71
N GLU A 129 1.59 -11.82 5.34
CA GLU A 129 1.61 -11.52 6.77
C GLU A 129 1.76 -12.79 7.59
N LYS A 130 0.91 -13.79 7.37
CA LYS A 130 0.99 -15.07 8.08
C LYS A 130 2.34 -15.75 7.91
N GLU A 131 2.89 -15.74 6.69
CA GLU A 131 4.21 -16.34 6.41
C GLU A 131 5.35 -15.56 7.06
N SER A 132 5.31 -14.23 6.97
CA SER A 132 6.36 -13.36 7.54
C SER A 132 6.37 -13.42 9.06
N LEU A 133 5.20 -13.56 9.70
CA LEU A 133 5.11 -13.67 11.16
C LEU A 133 5.69 -14.98 11.70
N ARG A 134 5.77 -16.05 10.90
CA ARG A 134 6.43 -17.32 11.26
C ARG A 134 7.95 -17.24 11.29
N LYS A 135 8.53 -16.12 10.84
CA LYS A 135 9.97 -15.85 10.88
C LYS A 135 10.42 -15.19 12.20
N PHE A 136 9.47 -14.91 13.10
CA PHE A 136 9.70 -14.42 14.46
C PHE A 136 9.36 -15.51 15.46
#